data_AF-A0A162DNL4-F1
#
_entry.id   AF-A0A162DNL4-F1
#
_cell.length_a   1.000
_cell.length_b   1.000
_cell.length_c   1.000
_cell.angle_alpha   90.00
_cell.angle_beta   90.00
_cell.angle_gamma   90.00
#
_symmetry.space_group_name_H-M   'P 1'
#
loop_
_entity.id
_entity.type
_entity.pdbx_description
1 polymer ?
#
loop_
_entity_poly.entity_id
_entity_poly.type
_entity_poly.pdbx_seq_one_letter_code
_entity_poly.pdbx_strand_id
1 'polypeptide(L)' 'MPYNSSLRNEKQLLQLLHDVRSQSKRETKLEVAECMLDYGIDIQLIGAVTGLKKEEIKKGKI' A
#
# COMPACT_ATOMS: atom_id res chain seq x y z
N MET A 1 36.08 -19.05 -3.71
CA MET A 1 34.89 -18.76 -4.55
C MET A 1 33.92 -17.85 -3.78
N PRO A 2 33.98 -16.50 -3.91
CA PRO A 2 33.14 -15.58 -3.15
C PRO A 2 32.00 -14.96 -3.98
N TYR A 3 31.37 -15.72 -4.88
CA TYR A 3 30.35 -15.17 -5.80
C TYR A 3 28.92 -15.17 -5.21
N ASN A 4 28.72 -15.78 -4.05
CA ASN A 4 27.39 -16.13 -3.52
C ASN A 4 26.82 -15.18 -2.45
N SER A 5 27.59 -14.19 -2.00
CA SER A 5 27.16 -13.18 -1.02
C SER A 5 26.57 -11.95 -1.69
N SER A 6 27.17 -11.47 -2.78
CA SER A 6 26.73 -10.26 -3.50
C SER A 6 25.32 -10.41 -4.11
N LEU A 7 25.03 -11.55 -4.75
CA LEU A 7 23.69 -11.88 -5.28
C LEU A 7 22.60 -11.99 -4.20
N ARG A 8 22.95 -12.41 -2.98
CA ARG A 8 22.02 -12.45 -1.84
C ARG A 8 21.69 -11.04 -1.36
N ASN A 9 22.70 -10.16 -1.29
CA ASN A 9 22.51 -8.77 -0.90
C ASN A 9 21.67 -7.99 -1.92
N GLU A 10 21.86 -8.23 -3.22
CA GLU A 10 21.05 -7.60 -4.27
C GLU A 10 19.58 -8.03 -4.18
N LYS A 11 19.30 -9.33 -4.06
CA LYS A 11 17.93 -9.82 -3.91
C LYS A 11 17.25 -9.30 -2.66
N GLN A 12 17.96 -9.23 -1.53
CA GLN A 12 17.45 -8.66 -0.28
C GLN A 12 17.14 -7.17 -0.42
N LEU A 13 18.02 -6.42 -1.09
CA LEU A 13 17.80 -5.00 -1.36
C LEU A 13 16.58 -4.77 -2.26
N LEU A 14 16.46 -5.54 -3.34
CA LEU A 14 15.31 -5.46 -4.25
C LEU A 14 14.01 -5.82 -3.53
N GLN A 15 14.02 -6.83 -2.65
CA GLN A 15 12.87 -7.19 -1.85
C GLN A 15 12.49 -6.06 -0.89
N LEU A 16 13.46 -5.47 -0.18
CA LEU A 16 13.21 -4.35 0.72
C LEU A 16 12.61 -3.15 -0.03
N LEU A 17 13.16 -2.80 -1.20
CA LEU A 17 12.63 -1.72 -2.03
C LEU A 17 11.21 -2.01 -2.52
N HIS A 18 10.93 -3.26 -2.88
CA HIS A 18 9.59 -3.69 -3.26
C HIS A 18 8.60 -3.56 -2.09
N ASP A 19 9.02 -3.96 -0.89
CA ASP A 19 8.19 -3.92 0.31
C ASP A 19 7.89 -2.48 0.73
N VAL A 20 8.90 -1.60 0.76
CA VAL A 20 8.74 -0.17 1.01
C VAL A 20 7.78 0.44 -0.02
N ARG A 21 7.99 0.17 -1.31
CA ARG A 21 7.09 0.68 -2.37
C ARG A 21 5.65 0.20 -2.18
N SER A 22 5.46 -1.06 -1.80
CA SER A 22 4.14 -1.66 -1.58
C SER A 22 3.45 -1.05 -0.37
N GLN A 23 4.20 -0.81 0.70
CA GLN A 23 3.72 -0.15 1.90
C GLN A 23 3.30 1.29 1.60
N SER A 24 4.16 2.09 0.97
CA SER A 24 3.83 3.49 0.64
C SER A 24 2.60 3.60 -0.27
N LYS A 25 2.47 2.71 -1.27
CA LYS A 25 1.26 2.68 -2.11
C LYS A 25 0.00 2.35 -1.31
N ARG A 26 0.10 1.50 -0.30
CA ARG A 26 -1.04 1.14 0.56
C ARG A 26 -1.41 2.31 1.46
N GLU A 27 -0.44 2.97 2.07
CA GLU A 27 -0.63 4.15 2.92
C GLU A 27 -1.31 5.29 2.16
N THR A 28 -0.81 5.65 0.97
CA THR A 28 -1.43 6.70 0.13
C THR A 28 -2.88 6.38 -0.23
N LYS A 29 -3.20 5.11 -0.51
CA LYS A 29 -4.58 4.71 -0.81
C LYS A 29 -5.50 4.87 0.39
N LEU A 30 -5.01 4.62 1.60
CA LEU A 30 -5.77 4.79 2.84
C LEU A 30 -6.00 6.27 3.12
N GLU A 31 -4.97 7.11 3.02
CA GLU A 31 -5.09 8.57 3.20
C GLU A 31 -6.11 9.18 2.23
N VAL A 32 -6.07 8.78 0.95
CA VAL A 32 -7.06 9.23 -0.03
C VAL A 32 -8.46 8.75 0.33
N ALA A 33 -8.62 7.48 0.76
CA ALA A 33 -9.91 6.95 1.16
C ALA A 33 -10.48 7.67 2.39
N GLU A 34 -9.66 7.97 3.39
CA GLU A 34 -10.04 8.74 4.59
C GLU A 34 -10.50 10.14 4.19
N CYS A 35 -9.72 10.84 3.36
CA CYS A 35 -10.08 12.18 2.89
C CYS A 35 -11.42 12.15 2.13
N MET A 36 -11.65 11.14 1.28
CA MET A 36 -12.92 10.98 0.56
C MET A 36 -14.10 10.66 1.50
N LEU A 37 -13.87 9.89 2.57
CA LEU A 37 -14.89 9.62 3.60
C LEU A 37 -15.27 10.90 4.34
N ASP A 38 -14.30 11.75 4.68
CA ASP A 38 -14.54 13.02 5.36
C ASP A 38 -15.39 13.99 4.53
N TYR A 39 -15.26 13.92 3.20
CA TYR A 39 -16.13 14.65 2.26
C TYR A 39 -17.51 13.99 2.05
N GLY A 40 -17.80 12.86 2.71
CA GLY A 40 -19.06 12.15 2.59
C GLY A 40 -19.24 11.39 1.27
N ILE A 41 -18.15 11.04 0.58
CA ILE A 41 -18.20 10.31 -0.68
C ILE A 41 -18.66 8.86 -0.44
N ASP A 42 -19.47 8.32 -1.35
CA ASP A 42 -19.96 6.95 -1.26
C ASP A 42 -18.82 5.91 -1.29
N ILE A 43 -18.94 4.89 -0.43
CA ILE A 43 -17.91 3.87 -0.23
C ILE A 43 -17.63 3.02 -1.48
N GLN A 44 -18.57 2.89 -2.41
CA GLN A 44 -18.35 2.20 -3.68
C GLN A 44 -17.44 3.02 -4.58
N LEU A 45 -17.65 4.35 -4.64
CA LEU A 45 -16.80 5.25 -5.41
C LEU A 45 -15.39 5.33 -4.82
N ILE A 46 -15.28 5.37 -3.48
CA ILE A 46 -13.97 5.31 -2.80
C ILE A 46 -13.22 4.03 -3.17
N GLY A 47 -13.91 2.88 -3.16
CA GLY A 47 -13.32 1.61 -3.57
C GLY A 47 -12.89 1.59 -5.05
N ALA A 48 -13.68 2.19 -5.94
CA ALA A 48 -13.35 2.30 -7.35
C ALA A 48 -12.11 3.17 -7.62
N VAL A 49 -11.95 4.29 -6.88
CA VAL A 49 -10.83 5.22 -7.04
C VAL A 49 -9.54 4.69 -6.40
N THR A 50 -9.62 4.16 -5.19
CA THR A 50 -8.44 3.73 -4.42
C THR A 50 -8.04 2.28 -4.69
N GLY A 51 -8.97 1.48 -5.23
CA GLY A 51 -8.82 0.04 -5.37
C GLY A 51 -8.84 -0.71 -4.04
N LEU A 52 -9.25 -0.07 -2.95
CA LEU A 52 -9.42 -0.71 -1.64
C LEU A 52 -10.74 -1.48 -1.58
N LYS A 53 -10.73 -2.59 -0.86
CA LYS A 53 -11.97 -3.31 -0.57
C LYS A 53 -12.77 -2.57 0.49
N LYS A 54 -14.10 -2.71 0.45
CA LYS A 54 -15.02 -2.12 1.44
C LYS A 54 -14.63 -2.42 2.89
N GLU A 55 -14.07 -3.60 3.16
CA GLU A 55 -13.60 -3.96 4.50
C GLU A 55 -12.34 -3.22 4.93
N GLU A 56 -11.45 -2.91 4.01
CA GLU A 56 -10.23 -2.13 4.28
C GLU A 56 -10.60 -0.68 4.59
N ILE A 57 -11.56 -0.12 3.85
CA ILE A 57 -12.09 1.23 4.08
C ILE A 57 -12.80 1.33 5.44
N LYS A 58 -13.55 0.29 5.84
CA LYS A 58 -14.25 0.26 7.13
C LYS A 58 -13.34 0.01 8.33
N LYS A 59 -12.22 -0.71 8.15
CA LYS A 59 -11.22 -0.95 9.20
C LYS A 59 -10.35 0.29 9.48
N GLY A 60 -10.25 1.22 8.54
CA GLY A 60 -9.66 2.55 8.74
C GLY A 60 -10.49 3.49 9.62
N LYS A 61 -11.52 2.98 10.31
CA LYS A 61 -12.15 3.73 11.41
C LYS A 61 -11.15 3.90 12.55
N ILE A 62 -10.44 5.02 12.51
CA ILE A 62 -9.98 5.76 13.68
C ILE A 62 -11.23 6.21 14.46
#